data_AF-A0A453ANN7-F1
#
_entry.id   AF-A0A453ANN7-F1
#
_cell.length_a   1.000
_cell.length_b   1.000
_cell.length_c   1.000
_cell.angle_alpha   90.00
_cell.angle_beta   90.00
_cell.angle_gamma   90.00
#
_symmetry.space_group_name_H-M   'P 1'
#
loop_
_entity.id
_entity.type
_entity.pdbx_description
1 polymer ?
#
loop_
_entity_poly.entity_id
_entity_poly.type
_entity_poly.pdbx_seq_one_letter_code
_entity_poly.pdbx_strand_id
1 'polypeptide(L)'
;MGTVAETGVLVQENCRAVPIKEQTVISYILDAARDGCEMNWNRFFEETGLTPEIASQIRLAIAKVGSRERLKPIKEELPENITYEMIKIFFAADDLGVLEKTFGNAPTDGSPAQTAESAKPCSHGSEALEKGDPGDPVIISGACDSSAATKRSQTDGTLLSADEPVKKLQKIEEQGTEPTTANVATEDAILELAASRNGVSLEDAVKHFSGSKRESVVEMLESLRCSFAVYMKNGCYLVL
;
A
#
# COMPACT_ATOMS: atom_id res chain seq x y z
N MET A 1 40.97 -38.03 -31.86
CA MET A 1 39.65 -38.15 -31.21
C MET A 1 39.51 -37.01 -30.22
N GLY A 2 38.33 -36.42 -30.09
CA GLY A 2 37.99 -35.63 -28.91
C GLY A 2 37.29 -36.52 -27.89
N THR A 3 37.50 -36.26 -26.60
CA THR A 3 36.73 -36.87 -25.51
C THR A 3 35.98 -35.75 -24.80
N VAL A 4 34.69 -35.94 -24.57
CA VAL A 4 33.79 -34.88 -24.09
C VAL A 4 34.08 -34.56 -22.62
N ALA A 5 34.06 -33.28 -22.25
CA ALA A 5 34.05 -32.86 -20.86
C ALA A 5 32.65 -33.09 -20.28
N GLU A 6 32.55 -34.01 -19.32
CA GLU A 6 31.25 -34.46 -18.81
C GLU A 6 30.69 -33.55 -17.70
N THR A 7 29.37 -33.39 -17.74
CA THR A 7 28.48 -33.20 -16.58
C THR A 7 28.79 -32.03 -15.64
N GLY A 8 28.12 -30.90 -15.87
CA GLY A 8 28.13 -29.75 -14.98
C GLY A 8 27.52 -30.04 -13.61
N VAL A 9 28.02 -29.37 -12.58
CA VAL A 9 27.45 -29.42 -11.23
C VAL A 9 26.16 -28.61 -11.20
N LEU A 10 25.03 -29.29 -11.01
CA LEU A 10 23.79 -28.65 -10.62
C LEU A 10 23.99 -28.01 -9.24
N VAL A 11 24.06 -26.67 -9.19
CA VAL A 11 23.91 -25.92 -7.95
C VAL A 11 22.43 -25.95 -7.59
N GLN A 12 21.97 -27.10 -7.08
CA GLN A 12 20.66 -27.21 -6.46
C GLN A 12 20.75 -26.46 -5.13
N GLU A 13 20.44 -25.17 -5.15
CA GLU A 13 20.44 -24.31 -3.96
C GLU A 13 19.33 -24.76 -3.02
N ASN A 14 19.71 -25.69 -2.15
CA ASN A 14 18.79 -26.46 -1.33
C ASN A 14 18.38 -25.62 -0.11
N CYS A 15 17.58 -24.58 -0.37
CA CYS A 15 17.06 -23.63 0.60
C CYS A 15 16.41 -24.36 1.77
N ARG A 16 17.18 -24.55 2.85
CA ARG A 16 16.77 -25.28 4.04
C ARG A 16 15.84 -24.42 4.88
N ALA A 17 14.60 -24.27 4.40
CA ALA A 17 13.56 -23.46 4.99
C ALA A 17 13.50 -23.69 6.52
N VAL A 18 13.85 -22.65 7.27
CA VAL A 18 13.84 -22.69 8.73
C VAL A 18 12.38 -22.70 9.19
N PRO A 19 11.97 -23.58 10.11
CA PRO A 19 10.60 -23.60 10.62
C PRO A 19 10.22 -22.25 11.25
N ILE A 20 9.43 -21.46 10.52
CA ILE A 20 8.87 -20.19 10.99
C ILE A 20 7.71 -20.45 11.95
N LYS A 21 7.56 -19.60 12.97
CA LYS A 21 6.44 -19.65 13.91
C LYS A 21 5.24 -18.93 13.34
N GLU A 22 4.05 -19.47 13.56
CA GLU A 22 2.76 -18.85 13.22
C GLU A 22 2.66 -17.41 13.75
N GLN A 23 3.04 -17.18 15.02
CA GLN A 23 3.10 -15.83 15.62
C GLN A 23 3.98 -14.85 14.83
N THR A 24 5.07 -15.31 14.20
CA THR A 24 5.95 -14.48 13.38
C THR A 24 5.32 -14.16 12.03
N VAL A 25 4.62 -15.12 11.42
CA VAL A 25 3.83 -14.91 10.18
C VAL A 25 2.69 -13.90 10.45
N ILE A 26 1.97 -14.06 11.56
CA ILE A 26 0.93 -13.11 12.00
C ILE A 26 1.51 -11.70 12.16
N SER A 27 2.67 -11.54 12.80
CA SER A 27 3.32 -10.23 12.94
C SER A 27 3.64 -9.61 11.57
N TYR A 28 4.33 -10.33 10.68
CA TYR A 28 4.70 -9.81 9.35
C TYR A 28 3.47 -9.44 8.50
N ILE A 29 2.38 -10.19 8.60
CA ILE A 29 1.11 -9.85 7.94
C ILE A 29 0.57 -8.54 8.53
N LEU A 30 0.45 -8.42 9.85
CA LEU A 30 -0.05 -7.20 10.50
C LEU A 30 0.83 -5.96 10.25
N ASP A 31 2.14 -6.13 10.13
CA ASP A 31 3.07 -5.04 9.82
C ASP A 31 2.94 -4.59 8.36
N ALA A 32 2.87 -5.53 7.40
CA ALA A 32 2.55 -5.20 6.01
C ALA A 32 1.19 -4.49 5.86
N ALA A 33 0.20 -4.83 6.70
CA ALA A 33 -1.09 -4.15 6.74
C ALA A 33 -0.98 -2.68 7.17
N ARG A 34 -0.08 -2.37 8.11
CA ARG A 34 0.21 -1.01 8.59
C ARG A 34 0.97 -0.20 7.55
N ASP A 35 1.85 -0.84 6.79
CA ASP A 35 2.56 -0.26 5.64
C ASP A 35 1.64 -0.04 4.42
N GLY A 36 0.35 -0.39 4.52
CA GLY A 36 -0.66 -0.14 3.49
C GLY A 36 -0.78 -1.22 2.41
N CYS A 37 -0.20 -2.41 2.61
CA CYS A 37 -0.40 -3.54 1.72
C CYS A 37 -1.85 -4.04 1.78
N GLU A 38 -2.47 -4.22 0.62
CA GLU A 38 -3.82 -4.80 0.52
C GLU A 38 -3.83 -6.27 0.94
N MET A 39 -4.82 -6.67 1.74
CA MET A 39 -5.02 -8.06 2.16
C MET A 39 -6.50 -8.41 2.34
N ASN A 40 -6.82 -9.69 2.22
CA ASN A 40 -8.15 -10.21 2.53
C ASN A 40 -8.31 -10.45 4.03
N TRP A 41 -8.78 -9.43 4.75
CA TRP A 41 -9.04 -9.49 6.19
C TRP A 41 -10.04 -10.56 6.61
N ASN A 42 -11.07 -10.83 5.81
CA ASN A 42 -12.07 -11.87 6.11
C ASN A 42 -11.39 -13.23 6.24
N ARG A 43 -10.56 -13.58 5.24
CA ARG A 43 -9.74 -14.80 5.25
C ARG A 43 -8.77 -14.82 6.44
N PHE A 44 -8.06 -13.72 6.69
CA PHE A 44 -7.10 -13.66 7.80
C PHE A 44 -7.78 -13.85 9.17
N PHE A 45 -9.01 -13.36 9.35
CA PHE A 45 -9.79 -13.60 10.57
C PHE A 45 -10.30 -15.04 10.68
N GLU A 46 -10.65 -15.70 9.57
CA GLU A 46 -10.99 -17.13 9.56
C GLU A 46 -9.80 -18.00 9.99
N GLU A 47 -8.62 -17.79 9.41
CA GLU A 47 -7.41 -18.56 9.74
C GLU A 47 -6.82 -18.27 11.12
N THR A 48 -6.97 -17.04 11.63
CA THR A 48 -6.56 -16.68 13.01
C THR A 48 -7.66 -16.92 14.06
N GLY A 49 -8.84 -17.37 13.64
CA GLY A 49 -9.98 -17.64 14.52
C GLY A 49 -10.62 -16.40 15.16
N LEU A 50 -10.37 -15.18 14.66
CA LEU A 50 -11.01 -13.95 15.14
C LEU A 50 -12.44 -13.83 14.62
N THR A 51 -13.36 -14.58 15.23
CA THR A 51 -14.79 -14.56 14.85
C THR A 51 -15.49 -13.27 15.28
N PRO A 52 -16.67 -12.92 14.69
CA PRO A 52 -17.46 -11.77 15.13
C PRO A 52 -17.88 -11.82 16.61
N GLU A 53 -18.06 -13.04 17.14
CA GLU A 53 -18.33 -13.32 18.55
C GLU A 53 -17.12 -12.99 19.42
N ILE A 54 -15.93 -13.50 19.07
CA ILE A 54 -14.68 -13.21 19.79
C ILE A 54 -14.36 -11.71 19.75
N ALA A 55 -14.56 -11.04 18.61
CA ALA A 55 -14.44 -9.59 18.50
C ALA A 55 -15.44 -8.85 19.41
N SER A 56 -16.65 -9.38 19.61
CA SER A 56 -17.66 -8.79 20.51
C SER A 56 -17.32 -9.00 21.98
N GLN A 57 -16.78 -10.17 22.35
CA GLN A 57 -16.26 -10.42 23.70
C GLN A 57 -15.07 -9.52 24.00
N ILE A 58 -14.14 -9.32 23.05
CA ILE A 58 -13.00 -8.40 23.20
C ILE A 58 -13.49 -6.95 23.40
N ARG A 59 -14.46 -6.47 22.61
CA ARG A 59 -15.10 -5.14 22.82
C ARG A 59 -15.68 -5.01 24.23
N LEU A 60 -16.40 -6.03 24.72
CA LEU A 60 -16.99 -6.02 26.06
C LEU A 60 -15.91 -6.01 27.17
N ALA A 61 -14.84 -6.78 27.02
CA ALA A 61 -13.71 -6.79 27.95
C ALA A 61 -12.99 -5.43 27.99
N ILE A 62 -12.76 -4.78 26.85
CA ILE A 62 -12.19 -3.42 26.78
C ILE A 62 -13.09 -2.42 27.53
N ALA A 63 -14.40 -2.47 27.29
CA ALA A 63 -15.37 -1.60 27.95
C ALA A 63 -15.40 -1.82 29.48
N LYS A 64 -15.26 -3.06 29.95
CA LYS A 64 -15.20 -3.41 31.39
C LYS A 64 -13.87 -2.99 32.04
N VAL A 65 -12.75 -3.13 31.34
CA VAL A 65 -11.40 -2.74 31.81
C VAL A 65 -11.19 -1.23 31.78
N GLY A 66 -11.96 -0.49 30.97
CA GLY A 66 -11.91 0.96 30.83
C GLY A 66 -10.69 1.48 30.06
N SER A 67 -9.93 0.61 29.39
CA SER A 67 -8.74 0.97 28.61
C SER A 67 -8.36 -0.13 27.64
N ARG A 68 -8.11 0.23 26.37
CA ARG A 68 -7.61 -0.70 25.33
C ARG A 68 -6.12 -1.07 25.48
N GLU A 69 -5.34 -0.31 26.24
CA GLU A 69 -3.89 -0.53 26.39
C GLU A 69 -3.56 -1.65 27.39
N ARG A 70 -4.50 -1.98 28.29
CA ARG A 70 -4.30 -2.91 29.41
C ARG A 70 -4.47 -4.38 28.99
N LEU A 71 -3.65 -4.81 28.03
CA LEU A 71 -3.72 -6.13 27.38
C LEU A 71 -3.82 -7.33 28.36
N LYS A 72 -3.13 -7.29 29.52
CA LYS A 72 -3.21 -8.33 30.56
C LYS A 72 -4.61 -8.40 31.22
N PRO A 73 -5.12 -7.33 31.89
CA PRO A 73 -6.52 -7.28 32.35
C PRO A 73 -7.56 -7.64 31.29
N ILE A 74 -7.37 -7.23 30.02
CA ILE A 74 -8.28 -7.61 28.93
C ILE A 74 -8.29 -9.13 28.71
N LYS A 75 -7.13 -9.79 28.71
CA LYS A 75 -7.05 -11.26 28.59
C LYS A 75 -7.61 -11.98 29.81
N GLU A 76 -7.47 -11.41 31.01
CA GLU A 76 -8.02 -11.96 32.27
C GLU A 76 -9.57 -11.92 32.28
N GLU A 77 -10.18 -10.97 31.59
CA GLU A 77 -11.64 -10.86 31.40
C GLU A 77 -12.20 -11.71 30.25
N LEU A 78 -11.34 -12.44 29.52
CA LEU A 78 -11.71 -13.23 28.33
C LEU A 78 -11.50 -14.73 28.55
N PRO A 79 -12.38 -15.60 28.01
CA PRO A 79 -12.21 -17.06 27.99
C PRO A 79 -10.81 -17.53 27.56
N GLU A 80 -10.40 -18.70 28.05
CA GLU A 80 -9.07 -19.29 27.77
C GLU A 80 -8.80 -19.53 26.28
N ASN A 81 -9.85 -19.82 25.50
CA ASN A 81 -9.76 -20.02 24.05
C ASN A 81 -9.50 -18.71 23.25
N ILE A 82 -9.54 -17.53 23.87
CA ILE A 82 -9.18 -16.26 23.23
C ILE A 82 -7.74 -15.93 23.59
N THR A 83 -6.85 -16.02 22.60
CA THR A 83 -5.40 -15.85 22.79
C THR A 83 -4.98 -14.37 22.82
N TYR A 84 -3.77 -14.09 23.31
CA TYR A 84 -3.17 -12.75 23.20
C TYR A 84 -3.01 -12.33 21.72
N GLU A 85 -2.77 -13.27 20.82
CA GLU A 85 -2.68 -13.02 19.37
C GLU A 85 -4.02 -12.54 18.79
N MET A 86 -5.14 -13.18 19.12
CA MET A 86 -6.47 -12.71 18.69
C MET A 86 -6.76 -11.27 19.15
N ILE A 87 -6.36 -10.90 20.37
CA ILE A 87 -6.53 -9.54 20.90
C ILE A 87 -5.62 -8.53 20.17
N LYS A 88 -4.38 -8.92 19.81
CA LYS A 88 -3.48 -8.07 18.99
C LYS A 88 -4.01 -7.87 17.57
N ILE A 89 -4.53 -8.92 16.94
CA ILE A 89 -5.13 -8.87 15.59
C ILE A 89 -6.37 -7.98 15.62
N PHE A 90 -7.22 -8.13 16.64
CA PHE A 90 -8.36 -7.25 16.87
C PHE A 90 -7.94 -5.78 16.91
N PHE A 91 -6.92 -5.41 17.70
CA PHE A 91 -6.45 -4.02 17.76
C PHE A 91 -5.91 -3.52 16.41
N ALA A 92 -5.12 -4.32 15.70
CA ALA A 92 -4.61 -3.92 14.39
C ALA A 92 -5.73 -3.74 13.34
N ALA A 93 -6.79 -4.54 13.42
CA ALA A 93 -7.98 -4.42 12.57
C ALA A 93 -8.88 -3.22 12.94
N ASP A 94 -8.93 -2.87 14.23
CA ASP A 94 -9.63 -1.70 14.77
C ASP A 94 -8.90 -0.40 14.35
N ASP A 95 -7.57 -0.35 14.55
CA ASP A 95 -6.71 0.79 14.19
C ASP A 95 -6.70 1.09 12.67
N LEU A 96 -6.89 0.07 11.82
CA LEU A 96 -7.00 0.22 10.37
C LEU A 96 -8.46 0.40 9.88
N GLY A 97 -9.43 0.46 10.80
CA GLY A 97 -10.85 0.65 10.47
C GLY A 97 -11.41 -0.42 9.53
N VAL A 98 -10.92 -1.66 9.61
CA VAL A 98 -11.40 -2.82 8.84
C VAL A 98 -12.33 -3.71 9.65
N LEU A 99 -12.25 -3.63 10.98
CA LEU A 99 -13.10 -4.37 11.91
C LEU A 99 -14.61 -4.16 11.62
N GLU A 100 -15.05 -2.92 11.42
CA GLU A 100 -16.44 -2.61 11.06
C GLU A 100 -16.81 -3.08 9.64
N LYS A 101 -15.87 -3.00 8.69
CA LYS A 101 -16.10 -3.38 7.28
C LYS A 101 -16.33 -4.88 7.11
N THR A 102 -15.74 -5.70 7.98
CA THR A 102 -15.87 -7.17 7.98
C THR A 102 -16.95 -7.67 8.95
N PHE A 103 -17.25 -6.95 10.03
CA PHE A 103 -18.21 -7.41 11.06
C PHE A 103 -19.52 -6.61 11.16
N GLY A 104 -19.70 -5.56 10.35
CA GLY A 104 -21.01 -4.94 10.10
C GLY A 104 -21.75 -5.67 8.96
N ASN A 105 -23.07 -5.84 8.97
CA ASN A 105 -24.08 -5.28 9.86
C ASN A 105 -25.05 -6.35 10.38
N ALA A 106 -25.46 -6.22 11.64
CA ALA A 106 -26.81 -6.57 12.06
C ALA A 106 -27.56 -5.24 12.31
N PRO A 107 -28.64 -4.92 11.57
CA PRO A 107 -29.42 -3.73 11.86
C PRO A 107 -30.16 -3.90 13.18
N THR A 108 -29.78 -3.15 14.21
CA THR A 108 -30.60 -2.97 15.42
C THR A 108 -31.76 -2.05 15.09
N ASP A 109 -32.75 -2.57 14.34
CA ASP A 109 -34.02 -1.88 14.16
C ASP A 109 -34.73 -1.81 15.51
N GLY A 110 -34.94 -0.59 15.99
CA GLY A 110 -35.15 -0.30 17.40
C GLY A 110 -35.42 1.17 17.69
N SER A 111 -35.96 1.90 16.71
CA SER A 111 -36.44 3.27 16.87
C SER A 111 -37.97 3.26 16.96
N PRO A 112 -38.57 3.45 18.16
CA PRO A 112 -40.02 3.52 18.29
C PRO A 112 -40.55 4.77 17.59
N ALA A 113 -41.32 4.55 16.53
CA ALA A 113 -41.79 5.63 15.68
C ALA A 113 -42.89 6.48 16.34
N GLN A 114 -42.88 7.78 16.01
CA GLN A 114 -44.04 8.69 16.01
C GLN A 114 -44.77 8.95 17.34
N THR A 115 -44.70 10.21 17.77
CA THR A 115 -45.95 10.96 18.01
C THR A 115 -45.77 12.36 17.43
N ALA A 116 -46.67 12.77 16.54
CA ALA A 116 -46.67 14.11 15.97
C ALA A 116 -47.77 14.93 16.63
N GLU A 117 -47.43 16.11 17.17
CA GLU A 117 -48.46 17.12 17.44
C GLU A 117 -47.97 18.55 17.14
N SER A 118 -48.77 19.20 16.28
CA SER A 118 -49.06 20.63 16.12
C SER A 118 -48.02 21.71 16.49
N ALA A 119 -47.73 22.57 15.52
CA ALA A 119 -47.07 23.86 15.76
C ALA A 119 -48.00 24.87 16.46
N LYS A 120 -47.41 25.73 17.30
CA LYS A 120 -48.03 27.00 17.75
C LYS A 120 -47.04 28.16 17.66
N PRO A 121 -47.23 29.11 16.73
CA PRO A 121 -46.59 30.42 16.81
C PRO A 121 -47.44 31.38 17.65
N CYS A 122 -46.84 32.04 18.64
CA CYS A 122 -47.43 33.18 19.33
C CYS A 122 -46.41 34.33 19.35
N SER A 123 -46.84 35.52 18.93
CA SER A 123 -46.05 36.75 18.89
C SER A 123 -46.77 37.85 19.69
N HIS A 124 -46.03 38.91 20.00
CA HIS A 124 -46.42 40.17 20.65
C HIS A 124 -46.58 40.14 22.18
N GLY A 125 -45.90 41.12 22.81
CA GLY A 125 -45.74 41.27 24.26
C GLY A 125 -44.57 42.20 24.61
N SER A 126 -44.55 43.42 24.04
CA SER A 126 -43.70 44.54 24.49
C SER A 126 -44.13 44.98 25.92
N GLU A 127 -43.52 45.92 26.65
CA GLU A 127 -42.53 47.00 26.41
C GLU A 127 -41.94 47.37 27.82
N ALA A 128 -40.63 47.50 28.05
CA ALA A 128 -39.67 48.57 27.67
C ALA A 128 -39.46 49.64 28.77
N LEU A 129 -38.21 49.79 29.27
CA LEU A 129 -37.68 51.02 29.87
C LEU A 129 -36.13 50.98 29.92
N GLU A 130 -35.50 51.82 29.10
CA GLU A 130 -34.41 52.79 29.38
C GLU A 130 -33.61 52.73 30.70
N LYS A 131 -32.33 53.17 30.81
CA LYS A 131 -31.45 54.06 29.98
C LYS A 131 -29.97 53.77 30.35
N GLY A 132 -28.92 54.09 29.57
CA GLY A 132 -28.85 54.77 28.27
C GLY A 132 -27.40 55.00 27.74
N ASP A 133 -27.34 55.71 26.63
CA ASP A 133 -26.22 56.19 25.77
C ASP A 133 -25.60 57.53 26.29
N PRO A 134 -24.54 58.20 25.73
CA PRO A 134 -23.63 57.93 24.58
C PRO A 134 -22.10 58.03 24.85
N GLY A 135 -21.26 57.77 23.83
CA GLY A 135 -19.84 58.18 23.81
C GLY A 135 -18.99 57.84 22.55
N ASP A 136 -19.07 58.66 21.50
CA ASP A 136 -18.21 58.70 20.28
C ASP A 136 -17.85 60.20 20.02
N PRO A 137 -16.94 60.66 19.11
CA PRO A 137 -16.05 59.96 18.16
C PRO A 137 -14.57 60.43 18.17
N VAL A 138 -13.74 59.92 17.23
CA VAL A 138 -12.93 60.77 16.29
C VAL A 138 -12.18 59.91 15.23
N ILE A 139 -12.05 60.47 14.02
CA ILE A 139 -11.43 59.90 12.81
C ILE A 139 -9.95 60.34 12.66
N ILE A 140 -9.12 59.64 11.86
CA ILE A 140 -8.20 60.20 10.82
C ILE A 140 -7.33 59.10 10.15
N SER A 141 -7.47 59.00 8.82
CA SER A 141 -6.53 58.61 7.75
C SER A 141 -5.48 57.49 7.90
N GLY A 142 -5.31 56.68 6.83
CA GLY A 142 -4.23 55.69 6.72
C GLY A 142 -4.14 54.94 5.38
N ALA A 143 -4.49 55.56 4.24
CA ALA A 143 -4.40 54.93 2.92
C ALA A 143 -3.04 55.18 2.24
N CYS A 144 -2.50 54.19 1.52
CA CYS A 144 -1.56 54.39 0.41
C CYS A 144 -1.49 53.14 -0.49
N ASP A 145 -1.32 53.37 -1.79
CA ASP A 145 -1.26 52.37 -2.86
C ASP A 145 0.08 52.52 -3.63
N SER A 146 0.32 51.73 -4.69
CA SER A 146 1.50 51.77 -5.59
C SER A 146 2.83 51.23 -5.04
N SER A 147 3.58 50.33 -5.70
CA SER A 147 4.25 50.33 -7.03
C SER A 147 5.57 51.15 -7.05
N ALA A 148 6.64 50.85 -7.83
CA ALA A 148 6.99 49.76 -8.76
C ALA A 148 8.55 49.54 -8.69
N ALA A 149 9.42 49.23 -9.68
CA ALA A 149 9.36 49.00 -11.13
C ALA A 149 10.66 48.33 -11.67
N THR A 150 10.60 47.56 -12.78
CA THR A 150 11.72 47.17 -13.70
C THR A 150 12.88 46.31 -13.13
N LYS A 151 13.73 45.59 -13.89
CA LYS A 151 14.07 45.37 -15.34
C LYS A 151 14.42 43.85 -15.46
N ARG A 152 14.19 43.04 -16.51
CA ARG A 152 14.27 43.10 -18.00
C ARG A 152 15.70 43.22 -18.60
N SER A 153 15.93 42.44 -19.67
CA SER A 153 17.17 42.16 -20.44
C SER A 153 18.01 41.01 -19.84
N GLN A 154 18.36 39.89 -20.51
CA GLN A 154 18.40 39.46 -21.94
C GLN A 154 19.65 39.90 -22.75
N THR A 155 20.04 39.03 -23.70
CA THR A 155 21.11 39.08 -24.75
C THR A 155 22.60 38.97 -24.36
N ASP A 156 23.19 37.84 -24.79
CA ASP A 156 24.50 37.61 -25.44
C ASP A 156 25.86 37.96 -24.79
N GLY A 157 26.86 37.08 -25.05
CA GLY A 157 28.23 37.17 -24.52
C GLY A 157 29.16 36.02 -24.96
N THR A 158 29.43 35.89 -26.25
CA THR A 158 30.27 34.82 -26.86
C THR A 158 31.77 35.00 -26.60
N LEU A 159 32.52 33.89 -26.35
CA LEU A 159 33.82 33.51 -27.01
C LEU A 159 34.75 32.61 -26.14
N LEU A 160 35.14 31.45 -26.71
CA LEU A 160 36.38 30.68 -26.47
C LEU A 160 36.58 30.06 -25.05
N SER A 161 37.31 28.96 -24.85
CA SER A 161 38.35 28.32 -25.69
C SER A 161 38.24 26.79 -25.72
N ALA A 162 39.05 26.13 -26.55
CA ALA A 162 39.03 24.69 -26.80
C ALA A 162 39.83 23.87 -25.77
N ASP A 163 39.47 22.59 -25.60
CA ASP A 163 40.28 21.51 -26.19
C ASP A 163 39.41 20.30 -26.55
N GLU A 164 39.88 19.41 -27.44
CA GLU A 164 39.17 18.22 -27.93
C GLU A 164 40.17 17.07 -28.14
N PRO A 165 39.80 15.81 -27.85
CA PRO A 165 40.42 14.73 -28.61
C PRO A 165 39.42 13.63 -29.05
N VAL A 166 39.11 13.68 -30.34
CA VAL A 166 38.42 12.68 -31.18
C VAL A 166 38.53 11.23 -30.67
N LYS A 167 37.38 10.64 -30.31
CA LYS A 167 37.18 9.17 -30.35
C LYS A 167 35.87 8.76 -31.00
N LYS A 168 35.81 8.97 -32.33
CA LYS A 168 35.04 8.22 -33.34
C LYS A 168 33.74 7.55 -32.87
N LEU A 169 32.60 8.20 -33.13
CA LEU A 169 31.33 7.50 -33.34
C LEU A 169 31.47 6.55 -34.54
N GLN A 170 31.55 5.24 -34.31
CA GLN A 170 31.37 4.26 -35.38
C GLN A 170 29.88 4.02 -35.62
N LYS A 171 29.39 4.61 -36.71
CA LYS A 171 28.18 4.17 -37.39
C LYS A 171 28.34 2.69 -37.77
N ILE A 172 27.63 1.80 -37.09
CA ILE A 172 27.35 0.45 -37.61
C ILE A 172 26.04 0.57 -38.39
N GLU A 173 26.17 0.54 -39.72
CA GLU A 173 25.08 0.23 -40.63
C GLU A 173 25.20 -1.27 -40.94
N GLU A 174 24.40 -2.09 -40.27
CA GLU A 174 24.35 -3.53 -40.52
C GLU A 174 23.07 -3.89 -41.28
N GLN A 175 23.24 -4.26 -42.55
CA GLN A 175 22.15 -4.71 -43.39
C GLN A 175 21.89 -6.21 -43.18
N GLY A 176 20.83 -6.52 -42.43
CA GLY A 176 20.00 -7.70 -42.68
C GLY A 176 20.52 -9.05 -42.16
N THR A 177 19.55 -9.89 -41.79
CA THR A 177 19.75 -11.28 -41.30
C THR A 177 20.18 -11.38 -39.84
N GLU A 178 19.40 -10.77 -38.95
CA GLU A 178 19.21 -11.32 -37.59
C GLU A 178 18.82 -12.82 -37.71
N PRO A 179 19.65 -13.77 -37.24
CA PRO A 179 19.15 -15.13 -37.03
C PRO A 179 18.16 -15.04 -35.86
N THR A 180 16.90 -15.40 -36.07
CA THR A 180 15.89 -15.36 -35.00
C THR A 180 16.13 -16.49 -33.99
N THR A 181 17.15 -16.32 -33.13
CA THR A 181 17.36 -17.11 -31.93
C THR A 181 16.22 -16.80 -30.98
N ALA A 182 15.17 -17.61 -31.02
CA ALA A 182 13.98 -17.40 -30.21
C ALA A 182 14.35 -17.51 -28.72
N ASN A 183 14.26 -16.39 -27.99
CA ASN A 183 14.71 -16.32 -26.60
C ASN A 183 13.97 -17.37 -25.76
N VAL A 184 14.74 -18.20 -25.04
CA VAL A 184 14.21 -19.23 -24.14
C VAL A 184 14.06 -18.63 -22.74
N ALA A 185 12.94 -18.91 -22.09
CA ALA A 185 12.70 -18.52 -20.71
C ALA A 185 13.54 -19.39 -19.75
N THR A 186 14.70 -18.87 -19.34
CA THR A 186 15.45 -19.33 -18.16
C THR A 186 15.20 -18.38 -16.98
N GLU A 187 15.51 -18.84 -15.78
CA GLU A 187 15.46 -18.05 -14.54
C GLU A 187 16.25 -16.73 -14.68
N ASP A 188 17.54 -16.80 -15.02
CA ASP A 188 18.40 -15.61 -15.19
C ASP A 188 17.82 -14.62 -16.22
N ALA A 189 17.31 -15.11 -17.35
CA ALA A 189 16.82 -14.26 -18.42
C ALA A 189 15.50 -13.55 -18.06
N ILE A 190 14.62 -14.20 -17.27
CA ILE A 190 13.42 -13.56 -16.73
C ILE A 190 13.80 -12.48 -15.71
N LEU A 191 14.77 -12.75 -14.83
CA LEU A 191 15.25 -11.80 -13.83
C LEU A 191 15.93 -10.59 -14.50
N GLU A 192 16.76 -10.80 -15.51
CA GLU A 192 17.37 -9.74 -16.32
C GLU A 192 16.30 -8.90 -17.05
N LEU A 193 15.28 -9.55 -17.64
CA LEU A 193 14.17 -8.85 -18.31
C LEU A 193 13.33 -8.00 -17.33
N ALA A 194 13.08 -8.52 -16.13
CA ALA A 194 12.33 -7.80 -15.09
C ALA A 194 13.16 -6.64 -14.50
N ALA A 195 14.45 -6.85 -14.23
CA ALA A 195 15.36 -5.81 -13.73
C ALA A 195 15.55 -4.67 -14.76
N SER A 196 15.89 -5.01 -16.00
CA SER A 196 16.14 -4.03 -17.08
C SER A 196 14.93 -3.17 -17.47
N ARG A 197 13.71 -3.59 -17.11
CA ARG A 197 12.46 -2.87 -17.36
C ARG A 197 11.78 -2.30 -16.12
N ASN A 198 12.39 -2.47 -14.93
CA ASN A 198 11.79 -2.14 -13.63
C ASN A 198 10.41 -2.82 -13.42
N GLY A 199 10.28 -4.04 -13.94
CA GLY A 199 9.06 -4.85 -13.95
C GLY A 199 8.66 -5.33 -15.36
N VAL A 200 8.02 -6.51 -15.45
CA VAL A 200 7.53 -7.08 -16.70
C VAL A 200 6.13 -7.69 -16.54
N SER A 201 5.24 -7.48 -17.52
CA SER A 201 3.93 -8.15 -17.56
C SER A 201 4.07 -9.62 -18.03
N LEU A 202 3.08 -10.46 -17.76
CA LEU A 202 3.08 -11.83 -18.29
C LEU A 202 3.06 -11.83 -19.82
N GLU A 203 2.28 -10.93 -20.42
CA GLU A 203 2.13 -10.77 -21.86
C GLU A 203 3.45 -10.35 -22.53
N ASP A 204 4.18 -9.40 -21.92
CA ASP A 204 5.50 -8.98 -22.41
C ASP A 204 6.57 -10.06 -22.22
N ALA A 205 6.54 -10.81 -21.11
CA ALA A 205 7.44 -11.93 -20.89
C ALA A 205 7.21 -13.04 -21.92
N VAL A 206 5.95 -13.48 -22.13
CA VAL A 206 5.59 -14.49 -23.13
C VAL A 206 5.90 -14.02 -24.56
N LYS A 207 5.77 -12.72 -24.84
CA LYS A 207 6.15 -12.12 -26.13
C LYS A 207 7.67 -12.03 -26.33
N HIS A 208 8.44 -11.83 -25.26
CA HIS A 208 9.89 -11.77 -25.32
C HIS A 208 10.50 -13.18 -25.45
N PHE A 209 10.04 -14.13 -24.64
CA PHE A 209 10.49 -15.53 -24.65
C PHE A 209 9.76 -16.38 -25.67
N SER A 210 9.79 -15.95 -26.94
CA SER A 210 9.13 -16.63 -28.06
C SER A 210 9.69 -18.03 -28.38
N GLY A 211 10.84 -18.40 -27.80
CA GLY A 211 11.38 -19.76 -27.84
C GLY A 211 10.77 -20.72 -26.81
N SER A 212 10.01 -20.20 -25.84
CA SER A 212 9.32 -20.98 -24.81
C SER A 212 7.81 -21.01 -25.01
N LYS A 213 7.19 -22.10 -24.57
CA LYS A 213 5.72 -22.19 -24.48
C LYS A 213 5.21 -21.25 -23.37
N ARG A 214 4.05 -20.62 -23.56
CA ARG A 214 3.42 -19.75 -22.55
C ARG A 214 3.35 -20.42 -21.18
N GLU A 215 2.98 -21.69 -21.14
CA GLU A 215 2.79 -22.47 -19.93
C GLU A 215 4.11 -22.60 -19.15
N SER A 216 5.24 -22.76 -19.86
CA SER A 216 6.58 -22.81 -19.26
C SER A 216 7.07 -21.44 -18.78
N VAL A 217 6.68 -20.34 -19.44
CA VAL A 217 6.94 -18.97 -18.95
C VAL A 217 6.14 -18.70 -17.66
N VAL A 218 4.88 -19.13 -17.60
CA VAL A 218 4.04 -19.03 -16.39
C VAL A 218 4.60 -19.88 -15.24
N GLU A 219 4.96 -21.13 -15.51
CA GLU A 219 5.55 -22.05 -14.53
C GLU A 219 6.86 -21.50 -13.96
N MET A 220 7.73 -20.95 -14.81
CA MET A 220 8.97 -20.31 -14.36
C MET A 220 8.71 -19.04 -13.54
N LEU A 221 7.79 -18.16 -13.98
CA LEU A 221 7.43 -16.94 -13.23
C LEU A 221 6.83 -17.25 -11.85
N GLU A 222 6.00 -18.30 -11.74
CA GLU A 222 5.45 -18.71 -10.44
C GLU A 222 6.49 -19.43 -9.57
N SER A 223 7.42 -20.19 -10.17
CA SER A 223 8.58 -20.75 -9.46
C SER A 223 9.45 -19.64 -8.85
N LEU A 224 9.76 -18.59 -9.63
CA LEU A 224 10.52 -17.41 -9.18
C LEU A 224 9.77 -16.60 -8.12
N ARG A 225 8.43 -16.62 -8.14
CA ARG A 225 7.58 -16.02 -7.11
C ARG A 225 7.63 -16.85 -5.81
N CYS A 226 7.57 -18.18 -5.91
CA CYS A 226 7.66 -19.09 -4.78
C CYS A 226 9.07 -19.14 -4.16
N SER A 227 10.14 -18.88 -4.92
CA SER A 227 11.51 -18.76 -4.42
C SER A 227 11.84 -17.39 -3.83
N PHE A 228 10.92 -16.42 -3.90
CA PHE A 228 11.14 -15.01 -3.54
C PHE A 228 12.24 -14.32 -4.36
N ALA A 229 12.42 -14.72 -5.63
CA ALA A 229 13.26 -13.99 -6.59
C ALA A 229 12.49 -12.84 -7.28
N VAL A 230 11.17 -12.98 -7.44
CA VAL A 230 10.28 -11.92 -7.93
C VAL A 230 9.03 -11.74 -7.07
N TYR A 231 8.42 -10.56 -7.13
CA TYR A 231 7.12 -10.27 -6.54
C TYR A 231 6.19 -9.60 -7.57
N MET A 232 4.87 -9.74 -7.38
CA MET A 232 3.86 -9.16 -8.26
C MET A 232 3.29 -7.87 -7.69
N LYS A 233 3.34 -6.78 -8.47
CA LYS A 233 2.75 -5.47 -8.12
C LYS A 233 2.18 -4.81 -9.38
N ASN A 234 0.95 -4.29 -9.29
CA ASN A 234 0.24 -3.63 -10.39
C ASN A 234 0.14 -4.45 -11.69
N GLY A 235 0.13 -5.79 -11.59
CA GLY A 235 0.11 -6.71 -12.75
C GLY A 235 1.48 -7.02 -13.37
N CYS A 236 2.56 -6.40 -12.90
CA CYS A 236 3.93 -6.71 -13.30
C CYS A 236 4.63 -7.60 -12.27
N TYR A 237 5.54 -8.45 -12.73
CA TYR A 237 6.56 -9.13 -11.92
C TYR A 237 7.79 -8.23 -11.83
N LEU A 238 8.27 -7.94 -10.63
CA LEU A 238 9.48 -7.18 -10.36
C LEU A 238 10.48 -8.06 -9.58
N VAL A 239 11.77 -7.86 -9.80
CA VAL A 239 12.83 -8.44 -8.95
C VAL A 239 12.76 -7.81 -7.56
N LEU A 240 13.07 -8.59 -6.52
CA LEU A 240 13.13 -8.18 -5.12
C LEU A 240 14.40 -7.40 -4.76
#